data_AF-A0A7C0YMJ1-F1
#
_entry.id   AF-A0A7C0YMJ1-F1
#
_cell.length_a   1.000
_cell.length_b   1.000
_cell.length_c   1.000
_cell.angle_alpha   90.00
_cell.angle_beta   90.00
_cell.angle_gamma   90.00
#
_symmetry.space_group_name_H-M   'P 1'
#
loop_
_entity.id
_entity.type
_entity.pdbx_description
1 polymer ?
#
loop_
_entity_poly.entity_id
_entity_poly.type
_entity_poly.pdbx_seq_one_letter_code
_entity_poly.pdbx_strand_id
1 'polypeptide(L)'
;FIFLDVKKLDKISFLTGFDPEYISSALDDSAHPVTYTLNIKGTSDLQTRVIKSKHASVEIPEFDIRILPGDNSEDIICDVFGLLCRIETAIQIGPSVEADKKTELLENINCLKEGRCLATLVLTDPSGLSVIMGEADKEVINT
;
A
#
# COMPACT_ATOMS: atom_id res chain seq x y z
N PHE A 1 17.78 -9.06 -23.11
CA PHE A 1 16.90 -10.15 -22.67
C PHE A 1 17.33 -10.55 -21.28
N ILE A 2 16.66 -10.02 -20.25
CA ILE A 2 16.96 -10.35 -18.85
C ILE A 2 16.33 -11.72 -18.59
N PHE A 3 17.16 -12.70 -18.22
CA PHE A 3 16.71 -14.01 -17.79
C PHE A 3 16.05 -13.84 -16.41
N LEU A 4 14.74 -13.65 -16.41
CA LEU A 4 13.95 -13.63 -15.19
C LEU A 4 13.72 -15.07 -14.75
N ASP A 5 14.18 -15.43 -13.54
CA ASP A 5 13.99 -16.74 -12.94
C ASP A 5 12.49 -17.10 -12.93
N VAL A 6 12.15 -18.31 -13.36
CA VAL A 6 10.77 -18.84 -13.43
C VAL A 6 10.09 -18.76 -12.06
N LYS A 7 10.84 -18.97 -10.96
CA LYS A 7 10.30 -18.81 -9.59
C LYS A 7 9.93 -17.37 -9.26
N LYS A 8 10.60 -16.40 -9.89
CA LYS A 8 10.35 -14.98 -9.72
C LYS A 8 9.11 -14.55 -10.52
N LEU A 9 8.92 -15.12 -11.72
CA LEU A 9 7.69 -14.94 -12.50
C LEU A 9 6.44 -15.44 -11.76
N ASP A 10 6.51 -16.57 -11.05
CA ASP A 10 5.36 -17.07 -10.28
C ASP A 10 4.90 -16.07 -9.20
N LYS A 11 5.86 -15.41 -8.53
CA LYS A 11 5.59 -14.41 -7.47
C LYS A 11 4.89 -13.15 -7.97
N ILE A 12 5.16 -12.77 -9.21
CA ILE A 12 4.58 -11.57 -9.84
C ILE A 12 3.63 -11.94 -10.98
N SER A 13 3.13 -13.17 -11.02
CA SER A 13 2.19 -13.61 -12.05
C SER A 13 0.93 -12.74 -12.08
N PHE A 14 0.54 -12.18 -10.94
CA PHE A 14 -0.53 -11.18 -10.82
C PHE A 14 -0.23 -9.86 -11.55
N LEU A 15 1.04 -9.51 -11.81
CA LEU A 15 1.46 -8.34 -12.58
C LEU A 15 1.41 -8.57 -14.11
N THR A 16 1.25 -9.80 -14.60
CA THR A 16 1.39 -10.13 -16.04
C THR A 16 0.35 -9.46 -16.95
N GLY A 17 -0.75 -8.97 -16.39
CA GLY A 17 -1.75 -8.17 -17.10
C GLY A 17 -1.52 -6.66 -17.06
N PHE A 18 -0.42 -6.19 -16.47
CA PHE A 18 -0.15 -4.79 -16.19
C PHE A 18 1.12 -4.29 -16.89
N ASP A 19 1.31 -2.97 -16.88
CA ASP A 19 2.45 -2.33 -17.53
C ASP A 19 3.79 -2.95 -17.06
N PRO A 20 4.70 -3.31 -17.99
CA PRO A 20 6.04 -3.81 -17.67
C PRO A 20 6.84 -2.95 -16.68
N GLU A 21 6.55 -1.65 -16.57
CA GLU A 21 7.19 -0.78 -15.58
C GLU A 21 6.95 -1.25 -14.13
N TYR A 22 5.72 -1.71 -13.82
CA TYR A 22 5.36 -2.30 -12.52
C TYR A 22 6.19 -3.54 -12.21
N ILE A 23 6.34 -4.39 -13.23
CA ILE A 23 7.08 -5.64 -13.17
C ILE A 23 8.54 -5.36 -12.81
N SER A 24 9.19 -4.40 -13.47
CA SER A 24 10.60 -4.08 -13.21
C SER A 24 10.86 -3.63 -11.77
N SER A 25 9.99 -2.79 -11.20
CA SER A 25 10.15 -2.26 -9.85
C SER A 25 9.96 -3.31 -8.74
N ALA A 26 9.06 -4.28 -8.96
CA ALA A 26 8.81 -5.38 -8.03
C ALA A 26 9.86 -6.51 -8.15
N LEU A 27 10.64 -6.51 -9.23
CA LEU A 27 11.63 -7.53 -9.57
C LEU A 27 13.06 -7.15 -9.17
N ASP A 28 13.27 -6.31 -8.16
CA ASP A 28 14.62 -6.13 -7.61
C ASP A 28 15.19 -7.50 -7.16
N ASP A 29 16.46 -7.79 -7.45
CA ASP A 29 17.06 -9.15 -7.35
C ASP A 29 17.29 -9.64 -5.92
N SER A 30 17.02 -8.79 -4.94
CA SER A 30 17.05 -9.14 -3.52
C SER A 30 15.82 -8.57 -2.81
N ALA A 31 14.74 -9.35 -2.77
CA ALA A 31 13.52 -8.99 -2.05
C ALA A 31 13.78 -9.04 -0.54
N HIS A 32 14.35 -7.95 -0.03
CA HIS A 32 14.47 -7.65 1.38
C HIS A 32 13.15 -7.02 1.86
N PRO A 33 12.84 -7.07 3.18
CA PRO A 33 11.75 -6.30 3.72
C PRO A 33 11.92 -4.81 3.38
N VAL A 34 10.83 -4.16 2.96
CA VAL A 34 10.84 -2.75 2.55
C VAL A 34 9.78 -1.98 3.31
N THR A 35 10.04 -0.70 3.54
CA THR A 35 9.05 0.28 3.97
C THR A 35 9.02 1.42 2.96
N TYR A 36 7.82 1.74 2.49
CA TYR A 36 7.58 2.95 1.70
C TYR A 36 6.86 3.97 2.56
N THR A 37 7.31 5.21 2.48
CA THR A 37 6.69 6.37 3.13
C THR A 37 6.28 7.36 2.05
N LEU A 38 4.98 7.64 1.95
CA LEU A 38 4.43 8.60 1.00
C LEU A 38 3.69 9.70 1.76
N ASN A 39 4.08 10.95 1.52
CA ASN A 39 3.36 12.11 2.02
C ASN A 39 2.19 12.45 1.09
N ILE A 40 0.96 12.29 1.56
CA ILE A 40 -0.25 12.68 0.83
C ILE A 40 -0.48 14.16 1.08
N LYS A 41 -0.25 14.99 0.05
CA LYS A 41 -0.37 16.45 0.11
C LYS A 41 -1.47 17.02 -0.76
N GLY A 42 -2.00 16.23 -1.70
CA GLY A 42 -3.09 16.64 -2.56
C GLY A 42 -3.54 15.56 -3.52
N THR A 43 -4.33 15.97 -4.52
CA THR A 43 -4.96 15.07 -5.48
C THR A 43 -3.97 14.34 -6.39
N SER A 44 -2.79 14.91 -6.65
CA SER A 44 -1.74 14.23 -7.41
C SER A 44 -1.25 12.96 -6.70
N ASP A 45 -1.07 13.03 -5.39
CA ASP A 45 -0.56 11.90 -4.60
C ASP A 45 -1.60 10.79 -4.49
N LEU A 46 -2.89 11.13 -4.55
CA LEU A 46 -3.98 10.16 -4.58
C LEU A 46 -3.98 9.28 -5.84
N GLN A 47 -3.41 9.79 -6.94
CA GLN A 47 -3.28 9.07 -8.21
C GLN A 47 -1.99 8.23 -8.29
N THR A 48 -1.11 8.36 -7.29
CA THR A 48 0.13 7.59 -7.21
C THR A 48 -0.18 6.10 -7.20
N ARG A 49 0.50 5.33 -8.05
CA ARG A 49 0.27 3.90 -8.15
C ARG A 49 0.91 3.15 -6.99
N VAL A 50 0.17 2.18 -6.48
CA VAL A 50 0.57 1.28 -5.40
C VAL A 50 0.39 -0.17 -5.84
N ILE A 51 1.47 -0.93 -5.79
CA ILE A 51 1.45 -2.39 -5.71
C ILE A 51 1.58 -2.74 -4.23
N LYS A 52 0.57 -3.38 -3.67
CA LYS A 52 0.62 -3.90 -2.30
C LYS A 52 0.58 -5.42 -2.34
N SER A 53 1.57 -6.04 -1.72
CA SER A 53 1.57 -7.48 -1.49
C SER A 53 0.56 -7.87 -0.41
N LYS A 54 0.06 -9.10 -0.47
CA LYS A 54 -0.73 -9.74 0.60
C LYS A 54 -0.04 -9.78 1.97
N HIS A 55 1.30 -9.66 2.03
CA HIS A 55 2.05 -9.67 3.29
C HIS A 55 2.27 -8.28 3.89
N ALA A 56 1.93 -7.21 3.16
CA ALA A 56 2.23 -5.86 3.60
C ALA A 56 1.22 -5.31 4.62
N SER A 57 1.68 -4.51 5.57
CA SER A 57 0.84 -3.68 6.43
C SER A 57 0.75 -2.25 5.91
N VAL A 58 -0.37 -1.59 6.21
CA VAL A 58 -0.61 -0.20 5.83
C VAL A 58 -0.90 0.62 7.07
N GLU A 59 -0.26 1.77 7.21
CA GLU A 59 -0.40 2.66 8.36
C GLU A 59 -0.62 4.11 7.91
N ILE A 60 -1.45 4.84 8.66
CA ILE A 60 -1.59 6.29 8.60
C ILE A 60 -1.41 6.81 10.02
N PRO A 61 -0.17 7.13 10.42
CA PRO A 61 0.17 7.42 11.82
C PRO A 61 -0.62 8.60 12.41
N GLU A 62 -0.90 9.64 11.63
CA GLU A 62 -1.62 10.84 12.07
C GLU A 62 -3.05 10.54 12.52
N PHE A 63 -3.63 9.44 12.05
CA PHE A 63 -5.00 9.03 12.36
C PHE A 63 -5.07 7.76 13.21
N ASP A 64 -3.95 7.27 13.75
CA ASP A 64 -3.91 6.01 14.53
C ASP A 64 -4.51 4.82 13.75
N ILE A 65 -4.32 4.81 12.42
CA ILE A 65 -4.81 3.74 11.55
C ILE A 65 -3.67 2.78 11.26
N ARG A 66 -3.91 1.50 11.52
CA ARG A 66 -3.01 0.40 11.18
C ARG A 66 -3.79 -0.81 10.70
N ILE A 67 -3.56 -1.21 9.46
CA ILE A 67 -4.15 -2.39 8.84
C ILE A 67 -3.06 -3.44 8.66
N LEU A 68 -3.18 -4.53 9.39
CA LEU A 68 -2.31 -5.70 9.25
C LEU A 68 -2.84 -6.64 8.16
N PRO A 69 -1.98 -7.38 7.47
CA PRO A 69 -2.42 -8.42 6.55
C PRO A 69 -3.20 -9.50 7.32
N GLY A 70 -4.38 -9.87 6.82
CA GLY A 70 -5.16 -11.00 7.31
C GLY A 70 -5.02 -12.23 6.41
N ASP A 71 -5.63 -13.35 6.80
CA ASP A 71 -5.53 -14.63 6.09
C ASP A 71 -6.01 -14.57 4.63
N ASN A 72 -6.98 -13.69 4.35
CA ASN A 72 -7.52 -13.45 3.01
C ASN A 72 -6.94 -12.21 2.33
N SER A 73 -5.77 -11.71 2.76
CA SER A 73 -5.13 -10.58 2.09
C SER A 73 -4.66 -11.03 0.70
N GLU A 74 -4.91 -10.19 -0.30
CA GLU A 74 -4.54 -10.43 -1.69
C GLU A 74 -3.47 -9.45 -2.13
N ASP A 75 -2.71 -9.84 -3.16
CA ASP A 75 -1.85 -8.92 -3.88
C ASP A 75 -2.74 -7.98 -4.72
N ILE A 76 -2.56 -6.67 -4.55
CA ILE A 76 -3.39 -5.65 -5.18
C ILE A 76 -2.54 -4.66 -5.96
N ILE A 77 -3.09 -4.17 -7.06
CA ILE A 77 -2.57 -3.01 -7.77
C ILE A 77 -3.68 -1.96 -7.82
N CYS A 78 -3.42 -0.82 -7.22
CA CYS A 78 -4.35 0.28 -7.13
C CYS A 78 -3.58 1.61 -7.18
N ASP A 79 -4.30 2.71 -7.07
CA ASP A 79 -3.73 3.99 -6.68
C ASP A 79 -3.90 4.21 -5.17
N VAL A 80 -3.28 5.27 -4.64
CA VAL A 80 -3.43 5.65 -3.22
C VAL A 80 -4.90 5.86 -2.86
N PHE A 81 -5.69 6.48 -3.74
CA PHE A 81 -7.14 6.63 -3.53
C PHE A 81 -7.84 5.28 -3.32
N GLY A 82 -7.58 4.31 -4.20
CA GLY A 82 -8.14 2.97 -4.12
C GLY A 82 -7.69 2.21 -2.88
N LEU A 83 -6.46 2.47 -2.40
CA LEU A 83 -6.00 1.95 -1.11
C LEU A 83 -6.77 2.58 0.06
N LEU A 84 -6.99 3.90 0.05
CA LEU A 84 -7.79 4.60 1.08
C LEU A 84 -9.23 4.07 1.13
N CYS A 85 -9.87 3.81 -0.02
CA CYS A 85 -11.21 3.19 -0.06
C CYS A 85 -11.24 1.79 0.58
N ARG A 86 -10.15 1.03 0.44
CA ARG A 86 -10.02 -0.28 1.09
C ARG A 86 -9.82 -0.15 2.60
N ILE A 87 -9.04 0.84 3.05
CA ILE A 87 -8.88 1.16 4.48
C ILE A 87 -10.23 1.56 5.09
N GLU A 88 -10.99 2.43 4.42
CA GLU A 88 -12.34 2.81 4.83
C GLU A 88 -13.24 1.58 5.01
N THR A 89 -13.24 0.68 4.02
CA THR A 89 -13.99 -0.58 4.09
C THR A 89 -13.55 -1.42 5.29
N ALA A 90 -12.23 -1.53 5.53
CA ALA A 90 -11.68 -2.27 6.67
C ALA A 90 -12.12 -1.68 8.02
N ILE A 91 -12.18 -0.35 8.14
CA ILE A 91 -12.70 0.34 9.35
C ILE A 91 -14.21 0.06 9.52
N GLN A 92 -14.97 0.01 8.42
CA GLN A 92 -16.41 -0.26 8.46
C GLN A 92 -16.74 -1.69 8.92
N ILE A 93 -16.01 -2.70 8.42
CA ILE A 93 -16.24 -4.13 8.73
C ILE A 93 -15.44 -4.63 9.94
N GLY A 94 -14.46 -3.85 10.38
CA GLY A 94 -13.55 -4.21 11.46
C GLY A 94 -14.23 -4.43 12.81
N PRO A 95 -13.44 -4.82 13.83
CA PRO A 95 -13.95 -5.06 15.17
C PRO A 95 -14.71 -3.84 15.71
N SER A 96 -15.67 -4.11 16.60
CA SER A 96 -16.50 -3.06 17.20
C SER A 96 -15.64 -2.12 18.05
N VAL A 97 -15.25 -1.01 17.46
CA VAL A 97 -14.70 0.16 18.16
C VAL A 97 -15.86 1.03 18.66
N GLU A 98 -15.58 1.95 19.58
CA GLU A 98 -16.55 2.96 20.02
C GLU A 98 -17.09 3.73 18.79
N ALA A 99 -18.40 3.97 18.76
CA ALA A 99 -19.06 4.57 17.60
C ALA A 99 -18.47 5.94 17.23
N ASP A 100 -18.09 6.72 18.24
CA ASP A 100 -17.49 8.05 18.07
C ASP A 100 -16.11 7.94 17.40
N LYS A 101 -15.23 7.05 17.90
CA LYS A 101 -13.90 6.81 17.29
C LYS A 101 -14.04 6.27 15.86
N LYS A 102 -15.01 5.40 15.58
CA LYS A 102 -15.27 4.91 14.22
C LYS A 102 -15.59 6.05 13.27
N THR A 103 -16.46 6.96 13.72
CA THR A 103 -16.92 8.09 12.91
C THR A 103 -15.77 9.03 12.60
N GLU A 104 -14.94 9.35 13.59
CA GLU A 104 -13.74 10.17 13.44
C GLU A 104 -12.76 9.58 12.40
N LEU A 105 -12.48 8.28 12.48
CA LEU A 105 -11.59 7.62 11.52
C LEU A 105 -12.12 7.69 10.09
N LEU A 106 -13.43 7.50 9.90
CA LEU A 106 -14.06 7.58 8.58
C LEU A 106 -14.05 9.01 8.02
N GLU A 107 -14.26 10.01 8.88
CA GLU A 107 -14.15 11.43 8.51
C GLU A 107 -12.71 11.80 8.09
N ASN A 108 -11.70 11.32 8.82
CA ASN A 108 -10.29 11.54 8.49
C ASN A 108 -9.94 10.93 7.12
N ILE A 109 -10.38 9.70 6.84
CA ILE A 109 -10.17 9.06 5.52
C ILE A 109 -10.91 9.83 4.42
N ASN A 110 -12.14 10.29 4.65
CA ASN A 110 -12.85 11.13 3.70
C ASN A 110 -12.12 12.45 3.43
N CYS A 111 -11.56 13.08 4.46
CA CYS A 111 -10.77 14.30 4.29
C CYS A 111 -9.56 14.09 3.38
N LEU A 112 -8.86 12.95 3.49
CA LEU A 112 -7.76 12.61 2.59
C LEU A 112 -8.21 12.36 1.15
N LYS A 113 -9.29 11.58 0.97
CA LYS A 113 -9.84 11.28 -0.36
C LYS A 113 -10.29 12.54 -1.11
N GLU A 114 -10.71 13.57 -0.38
CA GLU A 114 -11.11 14.86 -0.93
C GLU A 114 -9.92 15.83 -1.10
N GLY A 115 -8.70 15.45 -0.67
CA GLY A 115 -7.52 16.29 -0.73
C GLY A 115 -7.56 17.50 0.20
N ARG A 116 -8.37 17.45 1.26
CA ARG A 116 -8.54 18.54 2.24
C ARG A 116 -7.62 18.43 3.46
N CYS A 117 -7.00 17.27 3.65
CA CYS A 117 -6.08 16.98 4.74
C CYS A 117 -4.76 16.43 4.18
N LEU A 118 -3.71 16.54 5.01
CA LEU A 118 -2.41 15.94 4.76
C LEU A 118 -2.22 14.76 5.70
N ALA A 119 -1.56 13.70 5.23
CA ALA A 119 -1.16 12.58 6.08
C ALA A 119 0.00 11.80 5.46
N THR A 120 0.59 10.91 6.24
CA THR A 120 1.64 10.02 5.81
C THR A 120 1.08 8.61 5.62
N LEU A 121 1.24 8.06 4.43
CA LEU A 121 0.95 6.66 4.15
C LEU A 121 2.23 5.84 4.28
N VAL A 122 2.23 4.88 5.19
CA VAL A 122 3.36 3.96 5.40
C VAL A 122 2.95 2.56 4.96
N LEU A 123 3.69 1.98 4.02
CA LEU A 123 3.48 0.62 3.51
C LEU A 123 4.72 -0.22 3.85
N THR A 124 4.58 -1.15 4.79
CA THR A 124 5.68 -2.03 5.20
C THR A 124 5.41 -3.44 4.68
N ASP A 125 6.33 -3.96 3.89
CA ASP A 125 6.22 -5.27 3.27
C ASP A 125 7.42 -6.16 3.61
N PRO A 126 7.22 -7.15 4.51
CA PRO A 126 8.24 -8.15 4.84
C PRO A 126 8.72 -8.97 3.65
N SER A 127 7.90 -9.10 2.59
CA SER A 127 8.22 -9.90 1.41
C SER A 127 9.02 -9.14 0.35
N GLY A 128 9.08 -7.81 0.44
CA GLY A 128 9.79 -6.97 -0.53
C GLY A 128 9.12 -6.83 -1.90
N LEU A 129 7.86 -7.23 -2.05
CA LEU A 129 7.15 -7.26 -3.35
C LEU A 129 6.26 -6.05 -3.60
N SER A 130 6.02 -5.24 -2.56
CA SER A 130 5.24 -4.01 -2.65
C SER A 130 6.05 -2.87 -3.24
N VAL A 131 5.36 -1.95 -3.90
CA VAL A 131 5.93 -0.78 -4.56
C VAL A 131 4.95 0.39 -4.46
N ILE A 132 5.44 1.57 -4.07
CA ILE A 132 4.76 2.84 -4.33
C ILE A 132 5.57 3.56 -5.39
N MET A 133 4.94 3.92 -6.50
CA MET A 133 5.61 4.63 -7.59
C MET A 133 5.80 6.12 -7.28
N GLY A 134 6.72 6.77 -7.99
CA GLY A 134 6.96 8.20 -7.85
C GLY A 134 7.86 8.56 -6.67
N GLU A 135 7.51 9.61 -5.93
CA GLU A 135 8.37 10.25 -4.92
C GLU A 135 8.27 9.63 -3.51
N ALA A 136 7.82 8.38 -3.40
CA ALA A 136 7.79 7.70 -2.10
C ALA A 136 9.20 7.36 -1.64
N ASP A 137 9.51 7.66 -0.37
CA ASP A 137 10.77 7.27 0.25
C ASP A 137 10.77 5.76 0.48
N LYS A 138 11.72 5.05 -0.12
CA LYS A 138 11.90 3.59 0.03
C LYS A 138 13.05 3.30 0.97
N GLU A 139 12.77 2.62 2.07
CA GLU A 139 13.76 2.09 3.00
C GLU A 139 13.84 0.56 2.86
N VAL A 140 15.05 0.05 2.68
CA VAL A 140 15.33 -1.39 2.71
C VAL A 140 15.76 -1.76 4.12
N ILE A 141 15.03 -2.68 4.76
CA ILE A 141 15.31 -3.11 6.12
C ILE A 141 16.38 -4.21 6.06
N ASN A 142 17.61 -3.85 6.42
CA ASN A 142 18.70 -4.82 6.56
C ASN A 142 18.44 -5.66 7.82
N THR A 143 18.01 -6.91 7.64
CA THR A 143 17.89 -7.90 8.72
C THR A 143 19.18 -8.69 8.88
#